data_AF-A0A2J6PVT3-F1
#
_entry.id   AF-A0A2J6PVT3-F1
#
_cell.length_a   1.000
_cell.length_b   1.000
_cell.length_c   1.000
_cell.angle_alpha   90.00
_cell.angle_beta   90.00
_cell.angle_gamma   90.00
#
_symmetry.space_group_name_H-M   'P 1'
#
loop_
_entity.id
_entity.type
_entity.pdbx_description
1 polymer ?
#
loop_
_entity_poly.entity_id
_entity_poly.type
_entity_poly.pdbx_seq_one_letter_code
_entity_poly.pdbx_strand_id
1 'polypeptide(L)'
;MYGGIVSISAVAVGAELAKLYGGLSRLCQVCDGNALVELKRQLDYAEDLDYLATLMYATAPEKRILSDTVTLSYPTTTPAYLSQANGAERLSREHPVLDFLIDHQEAFDHGNMKNEPYTVFHTDDFVFTNSDGTVLPPGEASWKGWLEGYAAFSEHFHDSRYACIYERNGIWEMLGFANLYANLLVPGEKTKKDSTGRLWDVYVPGSLVFTCVKDPAGPKGFKVKTMTLYGDGTSVVGEMVKRGMVKSEDLFK
;
A
#
# COMPACT_ATOMS: atom_id res chain seq x y z
N MET A 1 -17.81 -20.21 19.79
CA MET A 1 -18.48 -19.00 19.27
C MET A 1 -17.41 -17.96 19.01
N TYR A 2 -16.90 -17.88 17.79
CA TYR A 2 -15.96 -16.84 17.35
C TYR A 2 -16.67 -16.03 16.28
N GLY A 3 -17.19 -14.86 16.66
CA GLY A 3 -17.76 -13.87 15.76
C GLY A 3 -16.84 -12.66 15.74
N GLY A 4 -15.74 -12.75 14.99
CA GLY A 4 -14.92 -11.60 14.62
C GLY A 4 -15.34 -11.16 13.22
N ILE A 5 -15.82 -9.92 13.11
CA ILE A 5 -16.19 -9.32 11.84
C ILE A 5 -14.88 -9.06 11.08
N VAL A 6 -14.64 -9.82 10.00
CA VAL A 6 -13.63 -9.47 9.01
C VAL A 6 -14.16 -8.20 8.31
N SER A 7 -13.50 -7.06 8.51
CA SER A 7 -13.87 -5.81 7.86
C SER A 7 -13.70 -5.96 6.35
N ILE A 8 -14.82 -5.93 5.62
CA ILE A 8 -14.91 -6.09 4.16
C ILE A 8 -15.24 -4.73 3.57
N SER A 9 -14.26 -4.09 2.95
CA SER A 9 -14.44 -2.75 2.37
C SER A 9 -13.68 -2.55 1.06
N ALA A 10 -13.32 -3.64 0.36
CA ALA A 10 -12.72 -3.59 -0.99
C ALA A 10 -13.74 -3.55 -2.15
N VAL A 11 -15.03 -3.77 -1.89
CA VAL A 11 -16.05 -3.92 -2.95
C VAL A 11 -16.57 -2.57 -3.47
N ALA A 12 -16.47 -1.49 -2.69
CA ALA A 12 -17.06 -0.19 -3.06
C ALA A 12 -16.30 0.53 -4.21
N VAL A 13 -14.98 0.34 -4.32
CA VAL A 13 -14.15 1.03 -5.34
C VAL A 13 -14.33 0.41 -6.74
N GLY A 14 -14.61 -0.90 -6.82
CA GLY A 14 -14.81 -1.60 -8.09
C GLY A 14 -16.07 -1.15 -8.85
N ALA A 15 -17.12 -0.77 -8.13
CA ALA A 15 -18.39 -0.34 -8.73
C ALA A 15 -18.32 1.06 -9.37
N GLU A 16 -17.39 1.91 -8.92
CA GLU A 16 -17.25 3.29 -9.41
C GLU A 16 -16.35 3.37 -10.65
N LEU A 17 -15.32 2.51 -10.72
CA LEU A 17 -14.52 2.29 -11.94
C LEU A 17 -15.35 1.68 -13.07
N ALA A 18 -16.27 0.75 -12.78
CA ALA A 18 -17.17 0.18 -13.79
C ALA A 18 -18.12 1.23 -14.40
N LYS A 19 -18.50 2.27 -13.65
CA LYS A 19 -19.29 3.41 -14.18
C LYS A 19 -18.46 4.33 -15.09
N LEU A 20 -17.17 4.52 -14.80
CA LEU A 20 -16.23 5.25 -15.65
C LEU A 20 -15.99 4.50 -16.98
N TYR A 21 -15.79 3.19 -16.94
CA TYR A 21 -15.65 2.37 -18.16
C TYR A 21 -16.97 2.25 -18.95
N GLY A 22 -18.12 2.17 -18.27
CA GLY A 22 -19.45 2.20 -18.91
C GLY A 22 -19.82 3.56 -19.51
N GLY A 23 -19.18 4.65 -19.09
CA GLY A 23 -19.31 5.98 -19.69
C GLY A 23 -18.56 6.09 -21.02
N LEU A 24 -17.36 5.50 -21.11
CA LEU A 24 -16.55 5.43 -22.33
C LEU A 24 -17.24 4.64 -23.45
N SER A 25 -17.99 3.59 -23.13
CA SER A 25 -18.74 2.83 -24.14
C SER A 25 -19.90 3.61 -24.76
N ARG A 26 -20.43 4.66 -24.10
CA ARG A 26 -21.51 5.49 -24.65
C ARG A 26 -21.02 6.61 -25.57
N LEU A 27 -19.76 7.03 -25.46
CA LEU A 27 -19.12 7.94 -26.42
C LEU A 27 -18.82 7.26 -27.77
N CYS A 28 -18.95 5.94 -27.85
CA CYS A 28 -18.50 5.13 -28.99
C CYS A 28 -19.56 4.86 -30.09
N GLN A 29 -20.74 5.50 -30.04
CA GLN A 29 -21.79 5.33 -31.05
C GLN A 29 -21.70 6.29 -32.26
N VAL A 30 -20.65 7.13 -32.36
CA VAL A 30 -20.59 8.21 -33.36
C VAL A 30 -19.32 8.18 -34.25
N CYS A 31 -18.45 7.17 -34.17
CA CYS A 31 -17.20 7.17 -34.95
C CYS A 31 -17.01 5.92 -35.83
N ASP A 32 -16.61 6.18 -37.07
CA ASP A 32 -16.41 5.24 -38.17
C ASP A 32 -15.27 4.24 -37.88
N GLY A 33 -15.41 3.00 -38.38
CA GLY A 33 -14.64 1.82 -37.94
C GLY A 33 -13.12 1.88 -38.15
N ASN A 34 -12.62 2.81 -38.95
CA ASN A 34 -11.18 3.02 -39.17
C ASN A 34 -10.51 3.84 -38.05
N ALA A 35 -11.26 4.63 -37.28
CA ALA A 35 -10.71 5.40 -36.17
C ALA A 35 -10.32 4.50 -34.98
N LEU A 36 -11.03 3.39 -34.77
CA LEU A 36 -10.79 2.43 -33.68
C LEU A 36 -9.48 1.65 -33.85
N VAL A 37 -9.06 1.37 -35.08
CA VAL A 37 -7.81 0.66 -35.36
C VAL A 37 -6.60 1.56 -35.09
N GLU A 38 -6.68 2.85 -35.43
CA GLU A 38 -5.61 3.80 -35.17
C GLU A 38 -5.54 4.20 -33.68
N LEU A 39 -6.69 4.34 -32.99
CA LEU A 39 -6.71 4.62 -31.54
C LEU A 39 -6.12 3.47 -30.72
N LYS A 40 -6.40 2.23 -31.12
CA LYS A 40 -5.86 1.04 -30.46
C LYS A 40 -4.35 0.91 -30.71
N ARG A 41 -3.89 1.25 -31.91
CA ARG A 41 -2.46 1.33 -32.24
C ARG A 41 -1.72 2.42 -31.45
N GLN A 42 -2.38 3.54 -31.17
CA GLN A 42 -1.81 4.63 -30.36
C GLN A 42 -1.83 4.32 -28.85
N LEU A 43 -2.85 3.62 -28.35
CA LEU A 43 -2.91 3.16 -26.96
C LEU A 43 -1.89 2.05 -26.66
N ASP A 44 -1.63 1.15 -27.61
CA ASP A 44 -0.59 0.11 -27.46
C ASP A 44 0.85 0.69 -27.53
N TYR A 45 1.01 1.96 -27.95
CA TYR A 45 2.29 2.69 -27.96
C TYR A 45 2.46 3.66 -26.77
N ALA A 46 1.43 3.86 -25.95
CA ALA A 46 1.44 4.82 -24.86
C ALA A 46 1.83 4.16 -23.53
N GLU A 47 3.09 3.70 -23.43
CA GLU A 47 3.74 3.53 -22.12
C GLU A 47 4.37 4.84 -21.60
N ASP A 48 4.32 5.92 -22.39
CA ASP A 48 4.82 7.24 -22.01
C ASP A 48 3.66 8.24 -21.83
N LEU A 49 3.39 8.58 -20.57
CA LEU A 49 2.35 9.54 -20.14
C LEU A 49 2.54 10.96 -20.71
N ASP A 50 3.71 11.28 -21.26
CA ASP A 50 4.03 12.59 -21.85
C ASP A 50 3.38 12.84 -23.23
N TYR A 51 3.03 11.79 -23.98
CA TYR A 51 2.45 11.96 -25.32
C TYR A 51 0.97 12.41 -25.27
N LEU A 52 0.22 11.97 -24.25
CA LEU A 52 -1.18 12.38 -24.05
C LEU A 52 -1.30 13.84 -23.63
N ALA A 53 -0.34 14.37 -22.85
CA ALA A 53 -0.28 15.79 -22.54
C ALA A 53 -0.07 16.62 -23.82
N THR A 54 0.79 16.15 -24.73
CA THR A 54 1.10 16.84 -25.99
C THR A 54 -0.11 16.93 -26.93
N LEU A 55 -0.95 15.88 -26.99
CA LEU A 55 -2.13 15.89 -27.87
C LEU A 55 -3.25 16.80 -27.38
N MET A 56 -3.45 16.96 -26.06
CA MET A 56 -4.49 17.85 -25.53
C MET A 56 -4.18 19.34 -25.74
N TYR A 57 -2.90 19.71 -25.93
CA TYR A 57 -2.50 21.09 -26.19
C TYR A 57 -2.56 21.48 -27.68
N ALA A 58 -2.75 20.51 -28.61
CA ALA A 58 -2.60 20.76 -30.05
C ALA A 58 -3.88 21.23 -30.78
N THR A 59 -5.03 21.39 -30.11
CA THR A 59 -6.31 21.68 -30.79
C THR A 59 -7.07 22.92 -30.29
N ALA A 60 -6.39 23.90 -29.69
CA ALA A 60 -6.99 25.21 -29.39
C ALA A 60 -6.35 26.32 -30.26
N PRO A 61 -7.04 26.84 -31.28
CA PRO A 61 -6.56 28.00 -32.01
C PRO A 61 -7.11 29.26 -31.35
N GLU A 62 -6.38 29.85 -30.41
CA GLU A 62 -6.55 31.29 -30.14
C GLU A 62 -5.31 31.89 -29.47
N LYS A 63 -4.87 33.01 -30.06
CA LYS A 63 -3.71 33.82 -29.69
C LYS A 63 -3.66 34.09 -28.19
N ARG A 64 -2.73 33.47 -27.46
CA ARG A 64 -2.32 33.93 -26.14
C ARG A 64 -1.02 34.71 -26.27
N ILE A 65 -1.10 35.99 -25.94
CA ILE A 65 0.02 36.92 -25.84
C ILE A 65 1.08 36.29 -24.92
N LEU A 66 2.25 36.02 -25.48
CA LEU A 66 3.44 35.62 -24.73
C LEU A 66 3.99 36.86 -24.02
N SER A 67 3.51 37.12 -22.82
CA SER A 67 4.28 37.85 -21.81
C SER A 67 3.88 37.31 -20.45
N ASP A 68 4.71 36.41 -19.93
CA ASP A 68 5.18 36.41 -18.54
C ASP A 68 5.95 35.10 -18.35
N THR A 69 7.23 35.21 -18.02
CA THR A 69 8.04 34.09 -17.57
C THR A 69 7.39 33.56 -16.30
N VAL A 70 6.59 32.51 -16.42
CA VAL A 70 6.04 31.80 -15.26
C VAL A 70 7.24 31.22 -14.53
N THR A 71 7.69 31.95 -13.50
CA THR A 71 8.68 31.44 -12.56
C THR A 71 7.94 30.38 -11.76
N LEU A 72 8.11 29.11 -12.14
CA LEU A 72 7.68 27.98 -11.31
C LEU A 72 8.51 28.02 -10.03
N SER A 73 8.08 28.80 -9.04
CA SER A 73 8.59 28.67 -7.68
C SER A 73 8.00 27.37 -7.13
N TYR A 74 8.70 26.26 -7.34
CA TYR A 74 8.40 25.05 -6.59
C TYR A 74 8.53 25.40 -5.10
N PRO A 75 7.54 25.06 -4.26
CA PRO A 75 7.69 25.22 -2.82
C PRO A 75 8.96 24.49 -2.36
N THR A 76 9.57 24.97 -1.28
CA THR A 76 10.77 24.40 -0.65
C THR A 76 10.75 22.87 -0.69
N THR A 77 11.75 22.29 -1.36
CA THR A 77 11.89 20.84 -1.50
C THR A 77 12.34 20.24 -0.16
N THR A 78 11.69 19.17 0.27
CA THR A 78 12.15 18.35 1.41
C THR A 78 13.02 17.23 0.83
N PRO A 79 14.30 17.11 1.21
CA PRO A 79 15.12 15.98 0.79
C PRO A 79 14.50 14.64 1.21
N ALA A 80 14.60 13.65 0.33
CA ALA A 80 14.17 12.30 0.62
C ALA A 80 15.35 11.33 0.51
N TYR A 81 15.43 10.38 1.45
CA TYR A 81 16.31 9.22 1.40
C TYR A 81 15.57 8.07 0.71
N LEU A 82 16.18 7.48 -0.31
CA LEU A 82 15.61 6.38 -1.08
C LEU A 82 16.46 5.13 -0.89
N SER A 83 15.81 3.99 -0.65
CA SER A 83 16.44 2.68 -0.63
C SER A 83 15.59 1.67 -1.38
N GLN A 84 16.25 0.74 -2.08
CA GLN A 84 15.63 -0.34 -2.83
C GLN A 84 16.31 -1.65 -2.48
N ALA A 85 15.52 -2.71 -2.36
CA ALA A 85 16.02 -4.04 -2.03
C ALA A 85 15.06 -5.12 -2.53
N ASN A 86 15.50 -6.38 -2.39
CA ASN A 86 14.66 -7.57 -2.55
C ASN A 86 14.81 -8.37 -1.25
N GLY A 87 14.19 -7.89 -0.17
CA GLY A 87 14.33 -8.41 1.19
C GLY A 87 14.80 -7.36 2.19
N ALA A 88 14.28 -7.41 3.42
CA ALA A 88 14.61 -6.47 4.48
C ALA A 88 16.10 -6.49 4.85
N GLU A 89 16.73 -7.65 4.77
CA GLU A 89 18.14 -7.87 5.07
C GLU A 89 19.08 -7.16 4.07
N ARG A 90 18.54 -6.73 2.92
CA ARG A 90 19.26 -6.04 1.85
C ARG A 90 18.96 -4.55 1.81
N LEU A 91 18.02 -4.05 2.61
CA LEU A 91 17.82 -2.61 2.75
C LEU A 91 19.02 -1.99 3.47
N SER A 92 19.39 -0.78 3.04
CA SER A 92 20.47 -0.05 3.71
C SER A 92 20.10 0.28 5.15
N ARG A 93 21.04 0.09 6.07
CA ARG A 93 20.92 0.47 7.48
C ARG A 93 21.59 1.82 7.80
N GLU A 94 21.97 2.59 6.78
CA GLU A 94 22.63 3.89 6.97
C GLU A 94 21.68 4.97 7.51
N HIS A 95 20.40 4.95 7.10
CA HIS A 95 19.41 5.90 7.59
C HIS A 95 18.82 5.41 8.92
N PRO A 96 18.89 6.19 10.02
CA PRO A 96 18.55 5.70 11.36
C PRO A 96 17.08 5.27 11.49
N VAL A 97 16.16 5.96 10.81
CA VAL A 97 14.74 5.56 10.80
C VAL A 97 14.50 4.30 9.98
N LEU A 98 15.26 4.09 8.89
CA LEU A 98 15.15 2.85 8.12
C LEU A 98 15.67 1.68 8.94
N ASP A 99 16.80 1.88 9.61
CA ASP A 99 17.42 0.89 10.49
C ASP A 99 16.53 0.51 11.69
N PHE A 100 15.75 1.48 12.22
CA PHE A 100 14.68 1.21 13.19
C PHE A 100 13.52 0.40 12.58
N LEU A 101 13.03 0.79 11.40
CA LEU A 101 11.89 0.13 10.75
C LEU A 101 12.21 -1.29 10.26
N ILE A 102 13.46 -1.59 9.95
CA ILE A 102 13.90 -2.96 9.66
C ILE A 102 13.79 -3.83 10.93
N ASP A 103 14.22 -3.32 12.10
CA ASP A 103 14.08 -4.05 13.36
C ASP A 103 12.63 -4.19 13.80
N HIS A 104 11.80 -3.17 13.52
CA HIS A 104 10.34 -3.24 13.71
C HIS A 104 9.74 -4.38 12.88
N GLN A 105 10.04 -4.46 11.58
CA GLN A 105 9.53 -5.52 10.72
C GLN A 105 9.99 -6.91 11.21
N GLU A 106 11.28 -7.08 11.52
CA GLU A 106 11.83 -8.33 12.03
C GLU A 106 11.13 -8.78 13.33
N ALA A 107 10.90 -7.83 14.24
CA ALA A 107 10.21 -8.10 15.50
C ALA A 107 8.73 -8.49 15.28
N PHE A 108 8.09 -8.01 14.21
CA PHE A 108 6.73 -8.35 13.85
C PHE A 108 6.62 -9.71 13.14
N ASP A 109 7.53 -10.00 12.22
CA ASP A 109 7.52 -11.21 11.39
C ASP A 109 8.02 -12.44 12.17
N HIS A 110 9.09 -12.26 12.95
CA HIS A 110 9.86 -13.34 13.55
C HIS A 110 10.08 -13.17 15.05
N GLY A 111 9.94 -11.95 15.57
CA GLY A 111 10.13 -11.66 16.99
C GLY A 111 8.86 -11.79 17.83
N ASN A 112 8.89 -11.09 18.97
CA ASN A 112 7.86 -11.20 20.01
C ASN A 112 6.94 -9.97 20.06
N MET A 113 6.96 -9.10 19.05
CA MET A 113 6.20 -7.83 19.06
C MET A 113 4.70 -8.06 19.32
N LYS A 114 4.15 -9.18 18.83
CA LYS A 114 2.73 -9.53 18.97
C LYS A 114 2.34 -9.94 20.40
N ASN A 115 3.29 -10.30 21.25
CA ASN A 115 3.05 -10.75 22.63
C ASN A 115 3.59 -9.78 23.69
N GLU A 116 4.32 -8.75 23.28
CA GLU A 116 4.83 -7.68 24.14
C GLU A 116 3.93 -6.45 24.09
N PRO A 117 4.05 -5.51 25.05
CA PRO A 117 3.38 -4.23 24.95
C PRO A 117 3.70 -3.54 23.62
N TYR A 118 2.67 -3.13 22.87
CA TYR A 118 2.86 -2.44 21.58
C TYR A 118 3.71 -1.16 21.72
N THR A 119 3.73 -0.60 22.92
CA THR A 119 4.46 0.61 23.31
C THR A 119 5.98 0.48 23.28
N VAL A 120 6.52 -0.73 23.08
CA VAL A 120 7.95 -0.94 22.78
C VAL A 120 8.30 -0.23 21.46
N PHE A 121 7.50 -0.46 20.41
CA PHE A 121 7.78 0.04 19.06
C PHE A 121 6.90 1.22 18.63
N HIS A 122 5.79 1.46 19.33
CA HIS A 122 4.80 2.46 18.97
C HIS A 122 4.56 3.44 20.13
N THR A 123 4.16 4.67 19.85
CA THR A 123 3.80 5.61 20.92
C THR A 123 2.50 5.18 21.63
N ASP A 124 2.30 5.62 22.87
CA ASP A 124 1.09 5.26 23.64
C ASP A 124 -0.21 5.68 22.93
N ASP A 125 -0.14 6.73 22.12
CA ASP A 125 -1.23 7.26 21.29
C ASP A 125 -1.08 6.91 19.79
N PHE A 126 -0.49 5.75 19.49
CA PHE A 126 -0.37 5.21 18.13
C PHE A 126 -1.70 5.18 17.38
N VAL A 127 -1.70 5.59 16.11
CA VAL A 127 -2.90 5.55 15.25
C VAL A 127 -2.67 4.66 14.03
N PHE A 128 -3.58 3.70 13.83
CA PHE A 128 -3.61 2.85 12.64
C PHE A 128 -4.75 3.27 11.71
N THR A 129 -4.44 3.39 10.42
CA THR A 129 -5.42 3.58 9.35
C THR A 129 -5.42 2.35 8.46
N ASN A 130 -6.58 1.72 8.33
CA ASN A 130 -6.75 0.51 7.54
C ASN A 130 -6.77 0.82 6.04
N SER A 131 -6.71 -0.22 5.20
CA SER A 131 -6.66 -0.10 3.73
C SER A 131 -7.92 0.49 3.09
N ASP A 132 -9.04 0.53 3.80
CA ASP A 132 -10.26 1.22 3.40
C ASP A 132 -10.32 2.69 3.82
N GLY A 133 -9.27 3.19 4.48
CA GLY A 133 -9.19 4.55 5.01
C GLY A 133 -9.81 4.72 6.39
N THR A 134 -10.34 3.66 7.02
CA THR A 134 -10.87 3.72 8.38
C THR A 134 -9.74 4.00 9.36
N VAL A 135 -9.85 5.10 10.10
CA VAL A 135 -8.92 5.49 11.16
C VAL A 135 -9.43 4.93 12.48
N LEU A 136 -8.60 4.13 13.16
CA LEU A 136 -8.96 3.54 14.44
C LEU A 136 -8.63 4.47 15.61
N PRO A 137 -9.31 4.31 16.76
CA PRO A 137 -8.97 5.08 17.96
C PRO A 137 -7.51 4.87 18.40
N PRO A 138 -6.86 5.89 19.00
CA PRO A 138 -5.44 5.81 19.35
C PRO A 138 -5.11 4.71 20.36
N GLY A 139 -3.83 4.32 20.37
CA GLY A 139 -3.23 3.38 21.31
C GLY A 139 -3.61 1.93 21.05
N GLU A 140 -3.99 1.23 22.12
CA GLU A 140 -4.31 -0.20 22.13
C GLU A 140 -5.36 -0.60 21.08
N ALA A 141 -6.34 0.26 20.79
CA ALA A 141 -7.38 -0.03 19.79
C ALA A 141 -6.80 -0.09 18.36
N SER A 142 -5.95 0.88 18.00
CA SER A 142 -5.21 0.89 16.74
C SER A 142 -4.25 -0.30 16.63
N TRP A 143 -3.56 -0.64 17.72
CA TRP A 143 -2.70 -1.83 17.77
C TRP A 143 -3.49 -3.12 17.50
N LYS A 144 -4.62 -3.31 18.19
CA LYS A 144 -5.47 -4.51 18.00
C LYS A 144 -6.03 -4.59 16.59
N GLY A 145 -6.53 -3.48 16.04
CA GLY A 145 -7.02 -3.48 14.67
C GLY A 145 -5.94 -3.75 13.62
N TRP A 146 -4.69 -3.32 13.86
CA TRP A 146 -3.57 -3.74 13.01
C TRP A 146 -3.33 -5.26 13.10
N LEU A 147 -3.32 -5.85 14.31
CA LEU A 147 -3.15 -7.30 14.49
C LEU A 147 -4.30 -8.13 13.89
N GLU A 148 -5.53 -7.63 13.92
CA GLU A 148 -6.70 -8.29 13.34
C GLU A 148 -6.52 -8.59 11.84
N GLY A 149 -5.81 -7.71 11.11
CA GLY A 149 -5.47 -7.92 9.71
C GLY A 149 -4.63 -9.18 9.44
N TYR A 150 -3.95 -9.70 10.47
CA TYR A 150 -3.12 -10.91 10.38
C TYR A 150 -3.75 -12.13 11.05
N ALA A 151 -4.96 -12.00 11.63
CA ALA A 151 -5.59 -13.07 12.40
C ALA A 151 -5.92 -14.33 11.58
N ALA A 152 -6.05 -14.20 10.26
CA ALA A 152 -6.29 -15.32 9.35
C ALA A 152 -5.03 -16.15 9.04
N PHE A 153 -3.85 -15.68 9.45
CA PHE A 153 -2.58 -16.28 9.10
C PHE A 153 -2.02 -17.14 10.23
N SER A 154 -1.57 -18.35 9.89
CA SER A 154 -0.74 -19.17 10.79
C SER A 154 0.71 -18.68 10.82
N GLU A 155 1.16 -18.07 9.72
CA GLU A 155 2.52 -17.57 9.54
C GLU A 155 2.52 -16.51 8.43
N HIS A 156 3.46 -15.58 8.49
CA HIS A 156 3.61 -14.51 7.51
C HIS A 156 5.07 -14.05 7.43
N PHE A 157 5.40 -13.34 6.35
CA PHE A 157 6.72 -12.80 6.06
C PHE A 157 6.58 -11.58 5.13
N HIS A 158 7.26 -10.48 5.44
CA HIS A 158 7.33 -9.30 4.59
C HIS A 158 8.67 -9.26 3.82
N ASP A 159 8.59 -9.32 2.50
CA ASP A 159 9.74 -9.15 1.59
C ASP A 159 9.81 -7.68 1.14
N SER A 160 10.58 -6.86 1.87
CA SER A 160 10.66 -5.41 1.66
C SER A 160 11.34 -5.07 0.32
N ARG A 161 10.81 -4.05 -0.36
CA ARG A 161 11.19 -3.71 -1.75
C ARG A 161 11.74 -2.29 -1.91
N TYR A 162 11.16 -1.35 -1.18
CA TYR A 162 11.46 0.07 -1.33
C TYR A 162 11.16 0.81 -0.04
N ALA A 163 11.94 1.85 0.22
CA ALA A 163 11.64 2.86 1.23
C ALA A 163 11.96 4.25 0.68
N CYS A 164 11.05 5.19 0.89
CA CYS A 164 11.26 6.63 0.72
C CYS A 164 11.02 7.30 2.07
N ILE A 165 12.03 7.97 2.62
CA ILE A 165 11.98 8.62 3.92
C ILE A 165 12.25 10.09 3.75
N TYR A 166 11.46 10.94 4.40
CA TYR A 166 11.73 12.37 4.46
C TYR A 166 11.35 12.90 5.84
N GLU A 167 12.01 13.98 6.25
CA GLU A 167 11.82 14.60 7.57
C GLU A 167 11.13 15.95 7.43
N ARG A 168 10.10 16.18 8.24
CA ARG A 168 9.44 17.48 8.38
C ARG A 168 9.30 17.81 9.86
N ASN A 169 9.93 18.91 10.29
CA ASN A 169 9.82 19.43 11.65
C ASN A 169 10.13 18.40 12.76
N GLY A 170 11.15 17.56 12.57
CA GLY A 170 11.55 16.53 13.54
C GLY A 170 10.65 15.28 13.56
N ILE A 171 9.78 15.13 12.56
CA ILE A 171 8.94 13.96 12.32
C ILE A 171 9.39 13.33 11.00
N TRP A 172 9.60 12.01 10.99
CA TRP A 172 9.94 11.28 9.77
C TRP A 172 8.70 10.60 9.23
N GLU A 173 8.50 10.72 7.92
CA GLU A 173 7.52 9.94 7.19
C GLU A 173 8.25 8.96 6.26
N MET A 174 7.84 7.70 6.30
CA MET A 174 8.37 6.63 5.46
C MET A 174 7.25 6.04 4.63
N LEU A 175 7.36 6.09 3.30
CA LEU A 175 6.57 5.27 2.38
C LEU A 175 7.37 4.03 2.02
N GLY A 176 6.87 2.87 2.43
CA GLY A 176 7.52 1.58 2.22
C GLY A 176 6.67 0.68 1.34
N PHE A 177 7.32 -0.14 0.52
CA PHE A 177 6.66 -1.24 -0.20
C PHE A 177 7.23 -2.57 0.26
N ALA A 178 6.34 -3.52 0.48
CA ALA A 178 6.70 -4.89 0.80
C ALA A 178 5.70 -5.86 0.16
N ASN A 179 6.20 -7.04 -0.17
CA ASN A 179 5.36 -8.17 -0.52
C ASN A 179 5.10 -9.00 0.74
N LEU A 180 3.84 -9.08 1.15
CA LEU A 180 3.42 -9.97 2.22
C LEU A 180 3.16 -11.37 1.65
N TYR A 181 3.87 -12.35 2.19
CA TYR A 181 3.62 -13.76 1.98
C TYR A 181 3.04 -14.35 3.26
N ALA A 182 1.99 -15.17 3.16
CA ALA A 182 1.37 -15.76 4.34
C ALA A 182 0.81 -17.16 4.09
N ASN A 183 0.72 -17.93 5.18
CA ASN A 183 0.00 -19.19 5.27
C ASN A 183 -1.31 -18.95 6.01
N LEU A 184 -2.42 -19.48 5.49
CA LEU A 184 -3.71 -19.41 6.16
C LEU A 184 -3.79 -20.42 7.32
N LEU A 185 -4.71 -20.21 8.26
CA LEU A 185 -4.96 -21.15 9.34
C LEU A 185 -5.49 -22.51 8.84
N VAL A 186 -6.28 -22.51 7.76
CA VAL A 186 -6.76 -23.74 7.11
C VAL A 186 -5.76 -24.14 6.02
N PRO A 187 -5.15 -25.34 6.08
CA PRO A 187 -4.17 -25.80 5.10
C PRO A 187 -4.71 -25.83 3.66
N GLY A 188 -3.82 -25.64 2.70
CA GLY A 188 -4.12 -25.72 1.28
C GLY A 188 -2.85 -25.85 0.43
N GLU A 189 -3.00 -25.75 -0.89
CA GLU A 189 -1.87 -25.79 -1.81
C GLU A 189 -1.07 -24.48 -1.79
N LYS A 190 0.23 -24.60 -1.58
CA LYS A 190 1.15 -23.45 -1.54
C LYS A 190 1.76 -23.23 -2.92
N THR A 191 1.44 -22.10 -3.54
CA THR A 191 1.85 -21.79 -4.92
C THR A 191 2.61 -20.48 -5.07
N LYS A 192 2.66 -19.66 -4.01
CA LYS A 192 3.25 -18.32 -4.07
C LYS A 192 4.70 -18.38 -3.60
N LYS A 193 5.65 -18.17 -4.51
CA LYS A 193 7.08 -18.24 -4.24
C LYS A 193 7.61 -16.87 -3.76
N ASP A 194 8.33 -16.86 -2.64
CA ASP A 194 9.04 -15.67 -2.15
C ASP A 194 10.45 -15.52 -2.75
N SER A 195 11.17 -14.48 -2.31
CA SER A 195 12.54 -14.18 -2.75
C SER A 195 13.58 -15.23 -2.33
N THR A 196 13.30 -16.03 -1.29
CA THR A 196 14.14 -17.14 -0.83
C THR A 196 13.83 -18.45 -1.56
N GLY A 197 12.69 -18.50 -2.23
CA GLY A 197 12.18 -19.65 -2.97
C GLY A 197 11.21 -20.54 -2.20
N ARG A 198 10.81 -20.14 -0.99
CA ARG A 198 9.79 -20.82 -0.19
C ARG A 198 8.40 -20.56 -0.78
N LEU A 199 7.53 -21.57 -0.69
CA LEU A 199 6.14 -21.50 -1.16
C LEU A 199 5.17 -21.18 -0.03
N TRP A 200 4.20 -20.33 -0.33
CA TRP A 200 3.17 -19.78 0.56
C TRP A 200 1.78 -19.93 -0.04
N ASP A 201 0.75 -19.77 0.81
CA ASP A 201 -0.64 -19.81 0.38
C ASP A 201 -1.02 -18.57 -0.42
N VAL A 202 -0.66 -17.40 0.10
CA VAL A 202 -1.05 -16.09 -0.44
C VAL A 202 0.14 -15.17 -0.62
N TYR A 203 -0.04 -14.21 -1.52
CA TYR A 203 0.86 -13.11 -1.81
C TYR A 203 0.03 -11.84 -1.91
N VAL A 204 0.45 -10.81 -1.20
CA VAL A 204 -0.20 -9.50 -1.16
C VAL A 204 0.86 -8.42 -1.36
N PRO A 205 0.86 -7.70 -2.48
CA PRO A 205 1.65 -6.49 -2.59
C PRO A 205 1.01 -5.42 -1.69
N GLY A 206 1.84 -4.76 -0.89
CA GLY A 206 1.38 -3.72 0.02
C GLY A 206 2.34 -2.55 0.08
N SER A 207 1.79 -1.40 0.44
CA SER A 207 2.58 -0.27 0.90
C SER A 207 2.09 0.22 2.26
N LEU A 208 3.00 0.77 3.03
CA LEU A 208 2.75 1.31 4.35
C LEU A 208 3.32 2.71 4.41
N VAL A 209 2.56 3.64 4.97
CA VAL A 209 3.08 4.95 5.38
C VAL A 209 3.23 4.92 6.88
N PHE A 210 4.46 5.09 7.35
CA PHE A 210 4.77 5.23 8.76
C PHE A 210 5.10 6.68 9.07
N THR A 211 4.59 7.18 10.19
CA THR A 211 5.16 8.37 10.83
C THR A 211 5.96 7.93 12.05
N CYS A 212 7.24 8.28 12.09
CA CYS A 212 8.14 7.98 13.20
C CYS A 212 8.52 9.25 13.94
N VAL A 213 8.64 9.15 15.26
CA VAL A 213 9.07 10.24 16.16
C VAL A 213 10.26 9.79 17.00
N LYS A 214 11.08 10.74 17.42
CA LYS A 214 12.12 10.50 18.42
C LYS A 214 11.46 10.15 19.75
N ASP A 215 11.88 9.03 20.34
CA ASP A 215 11.48 8.59 21.67
C ASP A 215 12.63 7.75 22.26
N PRO A 216 13.36 8.27 23.27
CA PRO A 216 14.49 7.56 23.88
C PRO A 216 14.15 6.21 24.52
N ALA A 217 12.88 5.95 24.82
CA ALA A 217 12.42 4.67 25.35
C ALA A 217 12.20 3.62 24.25
N GLY A 218 12.14 4.04 22.98
CA GLY A 218 11.97 3.14 21.85
C GLY A 218 13.31 2.56 21.35
N PRO A 219 13.28 1.41 20.66
CA PRO A 219 14.45 0.86 19.98
C PRO A 219 15.11 1.91 19.08
N LYS A 220 16.44 2.05 19.19
CA LYS A 220 17.24 3.03 18.46
C LYS A 220 16.80 4.50 18.65
N GLY A 221 16.02 4.79 19.68
CA GLY A 221 15.54 6.14 19.98
C GLY A 221 14.35 6.58 19.13
N PHE A 222 13.59 5.65 18.53
CA PHE A 222 12.42 5.96 17.71
C PHE A 222 11.21 5.10 18.10
N LYS A 223 10.02 5.64 17.82
CA LYS A 223 8.76 4.89 17.82
C LYS A 223 7.88 5.30 16.65
N VAL A 224 7.00 4.38 16.25
CA VAL A 224 5.94 4.62 15.27
C VAL A 224 4.78 5.34 15.93
N LYS A 225 4.41 6.50 15.38
CA LYS A 225 3.29 7.34 15.81
C LYS A 225 2.02 7.02 15.02
N THR A 226 2.15 6.85 13.71
CA THR A 226 1.02 6.46 12.87
C THR A 226 1.48 5.43 11.84
N MET A 227 0.53 4.62 11.41
CA MET A 227 0.71 3.67 10.33
C MET A 227 -0.55 3.64 9.46
N THR A 228 -0.37 3.82 8.17
CA THR A 228 -1.46 3.69 7.17
C THR A 228 -1.11 2.56 6.23
N LEU A 229 -1.99 1.58 6.13
CA LEU A 229 -1.85 0.44 5.23
C LEU A 229 -2.55 0.72 3.90
N TYR A 230 -1.87 0.40 2.80
CA TYR A 230 -2.43 0.32 1.46
C TYR A 230 -2.10 -1.07 0.90
N GLY A 231 -2.99 -2.04 1.17
CA GLY A 231 -2.82 -3.42 0.74
C GLY A 231 -4.10 -3.94 0.09
N ASP A 232 -3.93 -4.75 -0.97
CA ASP A 232 -5.04 -5.43 -1.63
C ASP A 232 -5.27 -6.82 -1.02
N GLY A 233 -6.24 -6.90 -0.11
CA GLY A 233 -6.62 -8.15 0.56
C GLY A 233 -7.47 -9.10 -0.27
N THR A 234 -7.83 -8.76 -1.52
CA THR A 234 -8.78 -9.57 -2.30
C THR A 234 -8.27 -10.99 -2.59
N SER A 235 -6.97 -11.15 -2.84
CA SER A 235 -6.36 -12.47 -3.05
C SER A 235 -6.45 -13.37 -1.82
N VAL A 236 -6.33 -12.78 -0.62
CA VAL A 236 -6.46 -13.48 0.66
C VAL A 236 -7.90 -13.94 0.87
N VAL A 237 -8.86 -13.04 0.67
CA VAL A 237 -10.29 -13.35 0.81
C VAL A 237 -10.70 -14.46 -0.17
N GLY A 238 -10.21 -14.42 -1.42
CA GLY A 238 -10.48 -15.48 -2.40
C GLY A 238 -10.02 -16.86 -1.94
N GLU A 239 -8.80 -16.96 -1.39
CA GLU A 239 -8.30 -18.22 -0.84
C GLU A 239 -9.04 -18.64 0.44
N MET A 240 -9.44 -17.69 1.31
CA MET A 240 -10.26 -17.98 2.49
C MET A 240 -11.64 -18.56 2.12
N VAL A 241 -12.30 -18.03 1.07
CA VAL A 241 -13.57 -18.58 0.57
C VAL A 241 -13.38 -19.98 0.01
N LYS A 242 -12.35 -20.18 -0.83
CA LYS A 242 -12.00 -21.50 -1.40
C LYS A 242 -11.77 -22.57 -0.33
N ARG A 243 -11.24 -22.18 0.82
CA ARG A 243 -10.95 -23.07 1.96
C ARG A 243 -12.09 -23.13 2.99
N GLY A 244 -13.21 -22.46 2.75
CA GLY A 244 -14.37 -22.44 3.65
C GLY A 244 -14.15 -21.69 4.97
N MET A 245 -13.14 -20.81 5.04
CA MET A 245 -12.89 -19.95 6.20
C MET A 245 -13.88 -18.78 6.28
N VAL A 246 -14.36 -18.33 5.12
CA VAL A 246 -15.35 -17.25 4.97
C VAL A 246 -16.38 -17.72 3.96
N LYS A 247 -17.66 -17.37 4.18
CA LYS A 247 -18.71 -17.66 3.20
C LYS A 247 -18.82 -16.50 2.22
N SER A 248 -19.14 -16.81 0.96
CA SER A 248 -19.41 -15.79 -0.06
C SER A 248 -20.48 -14.78 0.38
N GLU A 249 -21.49 -15.23 1.10
CA GLU A 249 -22.59 -14.38 1.57
C GLU A 249 -22.15 -13.34 2.62
N ASP A 250 -21.01 -13.57 3.27
CA ASP A 250 -20.47 -12.62 4.24
C ASP A 250 -19.77 -11.45 3.55
N LEU A 251 -19.38 -11.58 2.27
CA LEU A 251 -18.67 -10.53 1.50
C LEU A 251 -19.56 -9.39 0.98
N PHE A 252 -20.89 -9.57 1.03
CA PHE A 252 -21.87 -8.64 0.43
C PHE A 252 -22.79 -8.00 1.48
N LYS A 253 -22.44 -8.11 2.77
CA LYS A 253 -23.17 -7.48 3.87
C LYS A 253 -22.52 -6.15 4.25
#